data_AF-A0A2U1QU47-F1
#
_entry.id   AF-A0A2U1QU47-F1
#
_cell.length_a   1.000
_cell.length_b   1.000
_cell.length_c   1.000
_cell.angle_alpha   90.00
_cell.angle_beta   90.00
_cell.angle_gamma   90.00
#
_symmetry.space_group_name_H-M   'P 1'
#
loop_
_entity.id
_entity.type
_entity.pdbx_description
1 polymer ?
#
loop_
_entity_poly.entity_id
_entity_poly.type
_entity_poly.pdbx_seq_one_letter_code
_entity_poly.pdbx_strand_id
1 'polypeptide(L)'
;MNKFLNYISIALLALTLFSCNKNEWTPEKEADFKAELKKGLKNTSKGVFSDDQVNYISNCVFEKIKSKNLKPNDADTPETSIMVMQMGKDCAQESFSKSKPLSAAEVNNTWNSENEKTYKNLIKEMLIKSGAKSEEASLIADCAISKLKKENIGPADLQDPKKGDLIQKIGKSCGEELMKRK
;
A
#
# COMPACT_ATOMS: atom_id res chain seq x y z
N MET A 1 -21.99 55.03 18.97
CA MET A 1 -20.94 54.17 19.57
C MET A 1 -21.60 53.24 20.58
N ASN A 2 -22.30 52.14 20.31
CA ASN A 2 -22.42 51.14 19.25
C ASN A 2 -21.17 50.31 18.91
N LYS A 3 -21.19 49.09 19.47
CA LYS A 3 -20.85 47.79 18.83
C LYS A 3 -19.50 47.14 19.11
N PHE A 4 -18.51 47.85 19.68
CA PHE A 4 -17.17 47.26 19.87
C PHE A 4 -16.97 46.42 21.12
N LEU A 5 -17.81 46.53 22.16
CA LEU A 5 -17.56 45.88 23.45
C LEU A 5 -18.20 44.49 23.63
N ASN A 6 -19.13 44.08 22.75
CA ASN A 6 -19.76 42.75 22.84
C ASN A 6 -19.08 41.66 21.99
N TYR A 7 -18.16 42.01 21.08
CA TYR A 7 -17.44 41.01 20.26
C TYR A 7 -16.26 40.37 20.99
N ILE A 8 -15.69 41.04 21.99
CA ILE A 8 -14.53 40.52 22.73
C ILE A 8 -14.96 39.42 23.71
N SER A 9 -16.19 39.49 24.24
CA SER A 9 -16.72 38.48 25.17
C SER A 9 -17.07 37.15 24.49
N ILE A 10 -17.51 37.18 23.22
CA ILE A 10 -17.83 35.96 22.45
C ILE A 10 -16.57 35.30 21.89
N ALA A 11 -15.55 36.08 21.49
CA ALA A 11 -14.28 35.54 21.00
C ALA A 11 -13.46 34.82 22.10
N LEU A 12 -13.56 35.26 23.36
CA LEU A 12 -12.85 34.66 24.49
C LEU A 12 -13.49 33.37 25.02
N LEU A 13 -14.79 33.14 24.80
CA LEU A 13 -15.46 31.88 25.14
C LEU A 13 -15.29 30.78 24.07
N ALA A 14 -14.91 31.15 22.84
CA ALA A 14 -14.60 30.17 21.80
C ALA A 14 -13.20 29.57 21.98
N LEU A 15 -12.23 30.31 22.51
CA LEU A 15 -10.85 29.84 22.70
C LEU A 15 -10.68 28.94 23.94
N THR A 16 -11.60 28.98 24.90
CA THR A 16 -11.56 28.09 26.08
C THR A 16 -12.31 26.77 25.89
N LEU A 17 -12.98 26.57 24.75
CA LEU A 17 -13.59 25.27 24.38
C LEU A 17 -12.67 24.38 23.53
N PHE A 18 -11.51 24.89 23.08
CA PHE A 18 -10.49 24.11 22.36
C PHE A 18 -9.33 23.63 23.24
N SER A 19 -9.45 23.67 24.57
CA SER A 19 -8.52 23.00 25.50
C SER A 19 -8.86 21.50 25.67
N CYS A 20 -9.48 20.91 24.67
CA CYS A 20 -9.64 19.48 24.57
C CYS A 20 -8.59 19.00 23.57
N ASN A 21 -7.42 18.58 24.07
CA ASN A 21 -6.45 17.80 23.29
C ASN A 21 -7.08 16.43 23.02
N LYS A 22 -8.14 16.41 22.20
CA LYS A 22 -8.92 15.23 21.91
C LYS A 22 -8.06 14.35 21.02
N ASN A 23 -7.85 13.13 21.49
CA ASN A 23 -7.31 12.03 20.69
C ASN A 23 -8.36 11.64 19.64
N GLU A 24 -8.62 12.55 18.71
CA GLU A 24 -9.61 12.46 17.66
C GLU A 24 -8.95 12.85 16.35
N TRP A 25 -9.47 12.27 15.26
CA TRP A 25 -9.05 12.62 13.90
C TRP A 25 -9.58 14.00 13.53
N THR A 26 -8.68 14.97 13.41
CA THR A 26 -8.96 16.25 12.75
C THR A 26 -8.51 16.18 11.29
N PRO A 27 -9.02 17.06 10.41
CA PRO A 27 -8.55 17.14 9.03
C PRO A 27 -7.03 17.34 8.92
N GLU A 28 -6.44 18.09 9.85
CA GLU A 28 -4.99 18.32 9.94
C GLU A 28 -4.24 17.02 10.27
N LYS A 29 -4.67 16.29 11.32
CA LYS A 29 -4.05 15.01 11.71
C LYS A 29 -4.21 13.94 10.63
N GLU A 30 -5.34 13.92 9.93
CA GLU A 30 -5.55 13.05 8.78
C GLU A 30 -4.56 13.39 7.64
N ALA A 31 -4.43 14.67 7.31
CA ALA A 31 -3.53 15.13 6.26
C ALA A 31 -2.08 14.78 6.58
N ASP A 32 -1.64 15.01 7.82
CA ASP A 32 -0.30 14.69 8.30
C ASP A 32 -0.03 13.18 8.24
N PHE A 33 -0.94 12.36 8.79
CA PHE A 33 -0.84 10.90 8.73
C PHE A 33 -0.72 10.41 7.29
N LYS A 34 -1.58 10.91 6.39
CA LYS A 34 -1.56 10.52 4.98
C LYS A 34 -0.26 10.97 4.32
N ALA A 35 0.24 12.16 4.61
CA ALA A 35 1.50 12.66 4.05
C ALA A 35 2.69 11.81 4.50
N GLU A 36 2.77 11.45 5.77
CA GLU A 36 3.82 10.58 6.31
C GLU A 36 3.76 9.18 5.71
N LEU A 37 2.56 8.59 5.63
CA LEU A 37 2.36 7.28 5.03
C LEU A 37 2.76 7.30 3.54
N LYS A 38 2.37 8.32 2.78
CA LYS A 38 2.78 8.48 1.37
C LYS A 38 4.29 8.60 1.24
N LYS A 39 4.93 9.39 2.10
CA LYS A 39 6.40 9.53 2.13
C LYS A 39 7.07 8.19 2.44
N GLY A 40 6.56 7.45 3.43
CA GLY A 40 7.02 6.11 3.77
C GLY A 40 6.88 5.14 2.60
N LEU A 41 5.70 5.09 1.96
CA LEU A 41 5.46 4.26 0.79
C LEU A 41 6.41 4.61 -0.36
N LYS A 42 6.59 5.89 -0.70
CA LYS A 42 7.52 6.30 -1.76
C LYS A 42 8.97 5.88 -1.46
N ASN A 43 9.41 6.06 -0.21
CA ASN A 43 10.77 5.74 0.21
C ASN A 43 11.03 4.23 0.29
N THR A 44 10.10 3.47 0.84
CA THR A 44 10.26 2.02 1.08
C THR A 44 9.94 1.20 -0.16
N SER A 45 9.01 1.65 -1.01
CA SER A 45 8.58 0.90 -2.19
C SER A 45 9.40 1.19 -3.45
N LYS A 46 10.22 2.26 -3.48
CA LYS A 46 11.18 2.59 -4.54
C LYS A 46 10.69 2.33 -5.97
N GLY A 47 9.47 2.78 -6.28
CA GLY A 47 8.87 2.65 -7.61
C GLY A 47 8.01 1.40 -7.83
N VAL A 48 7.69 0.63 -6.79
CA VAL A 48 6.69 -0.45 -6.86
C VAL A 48 5.27 0.11 -7.01
N PHE A 49 4.99 1.26 -6.39
CA PHE A 49 3.67 1.92 -6.46
C PHE A 49 3.74 3.22 -7.26
N SER A 50 2.71 3.47 -8.07
CA SER A 50 2.45 4.79 -8.67
C SER A 50 2.05 5.83 -7.66
N ASP A 51 2.08 7.11 -8.05
CA ASP A 51 1.50 8.17 -7.24
C ASP A 51 0.00 7.95 -6.99
N ASP A 52 -0.74 7.44 -7.98
CA ASP A 52 -2.14 7.07 -7.83
C ASP A 52 -2.34 5.91 -6.83
N GLN A 53 -1.48 4.90 -6.87
CA GLN A 53 -1.49 3.78 -5.93
C GLN A 53 -1.08 4.23 -4.53
N VAL A 54 -0.07 5.08 -4.41
CA VAL A 54 0.34 5.67 -3.13
C VAL A 54 -0.79 6.51 -2.53
N ASN A 55 -1.52 7.27 -3.36
CA ASN A 55 -2.72 7.99 -2.94
C ASN A 55 -3.85 7.04 -2.53
N TYR A 56 -4.11 5.99 -3.31
CA TYR A 56 -5.11 4.97 -2.98
C TYR A 56 -4.79 4.28 -1.65
N ILE A 57 -3.57 3.77 -1.48
CA ILE A 57 -3.14 3.05 -0.27
C ILE A 57 -3.28 3.97 0.94
N SER A 58 -2.82 5.21 0.84
CA SER A 58 -2.92 6.19 1.91
C SER A 58 -4.36 6.44 2.35
N ASN A 59 -5.29 6.60 1.40
CA ASN A 59 -6.71 6.76 1.70
C ASN A 59 -7.32 5.49 2.26
N CYS A 60 -7.04 4.34 1.65
CA CYS A 60 -7.56 3.04 2.08
C CYS A 60 -7.15 2.70 3.52
N VAL A 61 -5.87 2.88 3.86
CA VAL A 61 -5.38 2.63 5.23
C VAL A 61 -6.10 3.53 6.23
N PHE A 62 -6.26 4.82 5.90
CA PHE A 62 -6.96 5.75 6.76
C PHE A 62 -8.43 5.39 6.98
N GLU A 63 -9.15 4.97 5.92
CA GLU A 63 -10.52 4.49 6.07
C GLU A 63 -10.61 3.22 6.94
N LYS A 64 -9.64 2.29 6.81
CA LYS A 64 -9.59 1.10 7.66
C LYS A 64 -9.29 1.44 9.13
N ILE A 65 -8.39 2.38 9.40
CA ILE A 65 -8.13 2.93 10.75
C ILE A 65 -9.41 3.50 11.37
N LYS A 66 -10.14 4.35 10.63
CA LYS A 66 -11.42 4.90 11.09
C LYS A 66 -12.45 3.80 11.36
N SER A 67 -12.56 2.80 10.48
CA SER A 67 -13.51 1.69 10.66
C SER A 67 -13.25 0.84 11.91
N LYS A 68 -12.01 0.88 12.42
CA LYS A 68 -11.59 0.21 13.65
C LYS A 68 -11.65 1.10 14.89
N ASN A 69 -12.14 2.33 14.75
CA ASN A 69 -12.18 3.35 15.79
C ASN A 69 -10.81 3.62 16.44
N LEU A 70 -9.73 3.39 15.69
CA LEU A 70 -8.38 3.68 16.14
C LEU A 70 -8.16 5.19 16.11
N LYS A 71 -7.72 5.74 17.23
CA LYS A 71 -7.40 7.16 17.38
C LYS A 71 -5.92 7.42 17.09
N PRO A 72 -5.52 8.68 16.83
CA PRO A 72 -4.13 9.03 16.51
C PRO A 72 -3.09 8.43 17.46
N ASN A 73 -3.34 8.44 18.77
CA ASN A 73 -2.39 7.96 19.78
C ASN A 73 -2.52 6.45 20.06
N ASP A 74 -3.50 5.75 19.49
CA ASP A 74 -3.66 4.30 19.71
C ASP A 74 -2.60 3.51 18.91
N ALA A 75 -2.02 4.15 17.88
CA ALA A 75 -0.98 3.60 17.01
C ALA A 75 0.34 3.25 17.72
N ASP A 76 0.56 3.75 18.94
CA ASP A 76 1.79 3.53 19.72
C ASP A 76 1.86 2.18 20.43
N THR A 77 0.78 1.38 20.39
CA THR A 77 0.80 0.02 20.93
C THR A 77 1.33 -0.99 19.90
N PRO A 78 2.15 -1.98 20.30
CA PRO A 78 2.65 -3.01 19.39
C PRO A 78 1.52 -3.75 18.63
N GLU A 79 0.40 -4.03 19.29
CA GLU A 79 -0.75 -4.69 18.67
C GLU A 79 -1.39 -3.83 17.58
N THR A 80 -1.52 -2.52 17.82
CA THR A 80 -2.11 -1.59 16.84
C THR A 80 -1.16 -1.38 15.67
N SER A 81 0.15 -1.33 15.92
CA SER A 81 1.16 -1.25 14.85
C SER A 81 1.10 -2.45 13.90
N ILE A 82 0.97 -3.67 14.42
CA ILE A 82 0.77 -4.88 13.61
C ILE A 82 -0.51 -4.79 12.79
N MET A 83 -1.60 -4.31 13.40
CA MET A 83 -2.88 -4.17 12.72
C MET A 83 -2.81 -3.16 11.58
N VAL A 84 -2.22 -1.99 11.80
CA VAL A 84 -2.02 -0.95 10.78
C VAL A 84 -1.10 -1.45 9.66
N MET A 85 -0.06 -2.22 9.98
CA MET A 85 0.80 -2.86 8.99
C MET A 85 0.00 -3.83 8.09
N GLN A 86 -0.90 -4.62 8.69
CA GLN A 86 -1.77 -5.53 7.93
C GLN A 86 -2.74 -4.75 7.04
N MET A 87 -3.34 -3.66 7.54
CA MET A 87 -4.16 -2.77 6.71
C MET A 87 -3.36 -2.22 5.51
N GLY A 88 -2.11 -1.82 5.74
CA GLY A 88 -1.20 -1.38 4.69
C GLY A 88 -0.98 -2.44 3.61
N LYS A 89 -0.75 -3.70 4.00
CA LYS A 89 -0.61 -4.82 3.07
C LYS A 89 -1.88 -5.05 2.24
N ASP A 90 -3.04 -5.06 2.90
CA ASP A 90 -4.32 -5.28 2.21
C ASP A 90 -4.59 -4.15 1.21
N CYS A 91 -4.42 -2.90 1.63
CA CYS A 91 -4.60 -1.72 0.78
C CYS A 91 -3.61 -1.68 -0.39
N ALA A 92 -2.35 -2.09 -0.16
CA ALA A 92 -1.37 -2.26 -1.23
C ALA A 92 -1.82 -3.30 -2.25
N GLN A 93 -2.33 -4.44 -1.78
CA GLN A 93 -2.84 -5.49 -2.67
C GLN A 93 -4.05 -5.01 -3.48
N GLU A 94 -5.00 -4.33 -2.84
CA GLU A 94 -6.16 -3.74 -3.49
C GLU A 94 -5.79 -2.67 -4.52
N SER A 95 -4.73 -1.89 -4.26
CA SER A 95 -4.30 -0.79 -5.13
C SER A 95 -3.93 -1.24 -6.54
N PHE A 96 -3.42 -2.47 -6.70
CA PHE A 96 -3.08 -3.05 -8.00
C PHE A 96 -4.31 -3.30 -8.87
N SER A 97 -5.49 -3.52 -8.27
CA SER A 97 -6.73 -3.77 -9.01
C SER A 97 -7.63 -2.54 -9.12
N LYS A 98 -7.43 -1.52 -8.27
CA LYS A 98 -8.32 -0.37 -8.13
C LYS A 98 -7.74 0.96 -8.60
N SER A 99 -6.43 1.02 -8.86
CA SER A 99 -5.75 2.24 -9.30
C SER A 99 -5.44 2.18 -10.79
N LYS A 100 -5.25 3.34 -11.41
CA LYS A 100 -4.76 3.42 -12.79
C LYS A 100 -3.36 2.77 -12.85
N PRO A 101 -3.12 1.87 -13.81
CA PRO A 101 -1.81 1.24 -13.96
C PRO A 101 -0.77 2.30 -14.32
N LEU A 102 0.45 2.10 -13.80
CA LEU A 102 1.62 2.94 -14.10
C LEU A 102 1.80 3.11 -15.60
N SER A 103 2.09 4.34 -16.05
CA SER A 103 2.62 4.51 -17.40
C SER A 103 4.08 4.04 -17.43
N ALA A 104 4.53 3.49 -18.56
CA ALA A 104 5.90 2.98 -18.73
C ALA A 104 7.00 4.04 -18.48
N ALA A 105 6.64 5.33 -18.48
CA ALA A 105 7.55 6.45 -18.24
C ALA A 105 7.76 6.77 -16.74
N GLU A 106 6.88 6.31 -15.84
CA GLU A 106 6.87 6.69 -14.42
C GLU A 106 7.55 5.65 -13.51
N VAL A 107 8.05 4.55 -14.08
CA VAL A 107 8.60 3.44 -13.32
C VAL A 107 10.02 3.16 -13.74
N ASN A 108 10.90 3.00 -12.76
CA ASN A 108 12.14 2.28 -12.98
C ASN A 108 11.78 0.82 -13.29
N ASN A 109 11.56 0.52 -14.57
CA ASN A 109 11.08 -0.78 -15.05
C ASN A 109 12.19 -1.85 -15.03
N THR A 110 13.29 -1.59 -14.33
CA THR A 110 14.42 -2.51 -14.22
C THR A 110 14.31 -3.32 -12.93
N TRP A 111 14.46 -4.63 -13.05
CA TRP A 111 14.61 -5.50 -11.89
C TRP A 111 15.92 -5.19 -11.15
N ASN A 112 15.82 -4.98 -9.85
CA ASN A 112 16.94 -4.90 -8.91
C ASN A 112 16.72 -5.89 -7.77
N SER A 113 17.74 -6.09 -6.93
CA SER A 113 17.66 -7.09 -5.85
C SER A 113 16.53 -6.83 -4.85
N GLU A 114 16.15 -5.57 -4.64
CA GLU A 114 15.14 -5.16 -3.66
C GLU A 114 13.72 -5.35 -4.18
N ASN A 115 13.42 -4.89 -5.41
CA ASN A 115 12.11 -5.07 -6.02
C ASN A 115 11.86 -6.55 -6.38
N GLU A 116 12.90 -7.29 -6.77
CA GLU A 116 12.81 -8.73 -7.00
C GLU A 116 12.43 -9.46 -5.71
N LYS A 117 13.11 -9.18 -4.60
CA LYS A 117 12.80 -9.79 -3.30
C LYS A 117 11.36 -9.48 -2.89
N THR A 118 10.92 -8.24 -3.10
CA THR A 118 9.57 -7.79 -2.76
C THR A 118 8.51 -8.53 -3.58
N TYR A 119 8.66 -8.59 -4.91
CA TYR A 119 7.70 -9.28 -5.77
C TYR A 119 7.70 -10.78 -5.55
N LYS A 120 8.85 -11.41 -5.29
CA LYS A 120 8.91 -12.83 -4.92
C LYS A 120 8.10 -13.11 -3.66
N ASN A 121 8.24 -12.26 -2.63
CA ASN A 121 7.46 -12.39 -1.41
C ASN A 121 5.97 -12.21 -1.66
N LEU A 122 5.56 -11.23 -2.47
CA LEU A 122 4.15 -11.03 -2.82
C LEU A 122 3.54 -12.25 -3.53
N ILE A 123 4.23 -12.77 -4.55
CA ILE A 123 3.80 -13.97 -5.28
C ILE A 123 3.72 -15.16 -4.33
N LYS A 124 4.75 -15.36 -3.49
CA LYS A 124 4.79 -16.44 -2.50
C LYS A 124 3.62 -16.36 -1.52
N GLU A 125 3.38 -15.20 -0.90
CA GLU A 125 2.29 -15.00 0.06
C GLU A 125 0.92 -15.24 -0.61
N MET A 126 0.73 -14.76 -1.85
CA MET A 126 -0.49 -14.98 -2.61
C MET A 126 -0.76 -16.47 -2.86
N LEU A 127 0.27 -17.23 -3.23
CA LEU A 127 0.15 -18.67 -3.46
C LEU A 127 -0.10 -19.45 -2.16
N ILE A 128 0.56 -19.09 -1.06
CA ILE A 128 0.33 -19.69 0.26
C ILE A 128 -1.12 -19.46 0.71
N LYS A 129 -1.63 -18.23 0.56
CA LYS A 129 -3.04 -17.91 0.84
C LYS A 129 -4.01 -18.72 -0.02
N SER A 130 -3.58 -19.14 -1.22
CA SER A 130 -4.35 -19.97 -2.14
C SER A 130 -4.19 -21.48 -1.89
N GLY A 131 -3.45 -21.87 -0.85
CA GLY A 131 -3.28 -23.27 -0.43
C GLY A 131 -1.98 -23.95 -0.87
N ALA A 132 -1.04 -23.23 -1.50
CA ALA A 132 0.26 -23.79 -1.87
C ALA A 132 1.18 -23.95 -0.64
N LYS A 133 2.06 -24.96 -0.65
CA LYS A 133 3.10 -25.10 0.37
C LYS A 133 4.15 -23.99 0.22
N SER A 134 4.77 -23.57 1.32
CA SER A 134 5.75 -22.48 1.32
C SER A 134 6.93 -22.70 0.36
N GLU A 135 7.44 -23.92 0.27
CA GLU A 135 8.54 -24.30 -0.63
C GLU A 135 8.12 -24.21 -2.11
N GLU A 136 6.96 -24.78 -2.43
CA GLU A 136 6.36 -24.74 -3.78
C GLU A 136 6.08 -23.30 -4.22
N ALA A 137 5.51 -22.49 -3.32
CA ALA A 137 5.24 -21.08 -3.56
C ALA A 137 6.52 -20.27 -3.81
N SER A 138 7.62 -20.61 -3.12
CA SER A 138 8.93 -19.98 -3.35
C SER A 138 9.49 -20.34 -4.72
N LEU A 139 9.42 -21.62 -5.11
CA LEU A 139 9.88 -22.09 -6.42
C LEU A 139 9.10 -21.47 -7.58
N ILE A 140 7.77 -21.34 -7.44
CA ILE A 140 6.93 -20.67 -8.44
C ILE A 140 7.29 -19.18 -8.52
N ALA A 141 7.50 -18.51 -7.38
CA ALA A 141 7.88 -17.10 -7.35
C ALA A 141 9.24 -16.85 -8.05
N ASP A 142 10.24 -17.69 -7.78
CA ASP A 142 11.54 -17.62 -8.44
C ASP A 142 11.43 -17.85 -9.95
N CYS A 143 10.68 -18.88 -10.36
CA CYS A 143 10.42 -19.16 -11.76
C CYS A 143 9.73 -17.98 -12.46
N ALA A 144 8.68 -17.44 -11.86
CA ALA A 144 7.89 -16.35 -12.44
C ALA A 144 8.78 -15.12 -12.70
N ILE A 145 9.57 -14.69 -11.72
CA ILE A 145 10.48 -13.55 -11.88
C ILE A 145 11.55 -13.82 -12.93
N SER A 146 12.13 -15.02 -12.97
CA SER A 146 13.10 -15.39 -14.01
C SER A 146 12.50 -15.29 -15.41
N LYS A 147 11.26 -15.75 -15.60
CA LYS A 147 10.58 -15.69 -16.91
C LYS A 147 10.14 -14.28 -17.28
N LEU A 148 9.64 -13.49 -16.32
CA LEU A 148 9.31 -12.07 -16.53
C LEU A 148 10.53 -11.31 -17.06
N LYS A 149 11.70 -11.51 -16.42
CA LYS A 149 12.98 -10.93 -16.90
C LYS A 149 13.34 -11.36 -18.32
N LYS A 150 13.18 -12.65 -18.66
CA LYS A 150 13.48 -13.18 -20.00
C LYS A 150 12.59 -12.57 -21.09
N GLU A 151 11.32 -12.34 -20.77
CA GLU A 151 10.34 -11.70 -21.65
C GLU A 151 10.44 -10.17 -21.65
N ASN A 152 11.47 -9.61 -21.00
CA ASN A 152 11.68 -8.18 -20.82
C ASN A 152 10.46 -7.46 -20.19
N ILE A 153 9.77 -8.16 -19.28
CA ILE A 153 8.67 -7.62 -18.48
C ILE A 153 9.26 -7.14 -17.16
N GLY A 154 9.22 -5.84 -16.94
CA GLY A 154 9.65 -5.22 -15.71
C GLY A 154 8.52 -5.03 -14.70
N PRO A 155 8.83 -4.51 -13.50
CA PRO A 155 7.84 -4.29 -12.44
C PRO A 155 6.64 -3.41 -12.84
N ALA A 156 6.84 -2.44 -13.74
CA ALA A 156 5.78 -1.56 -14.22
C ALA A 156 4.77 -2.32 -15.09
N ASP A 157 5.29 -3.19 -15.95
CA ASP A 157 4.53 -3.96 -16.92
C ASP A 157 3.59 -4.97 -16.25
N LEU A 158 3.88 -5.34 -15.00
CA LEU A 158 3.00 -6.21 -14.20
C LEU A 158 1.62 -5.62 -13.96
N GLN A 159 1.50 -4.31 -14.10
CA GLN A 159 0.25 -3.58 -13.95
C GLN A 159 -0.42 -3.29 -15.31
N ASP A 160 0.28 -3.47 -16.43
CA ASP A 160 -0.28 -3.22 -17.75
C ASP A 160 -1.30 -4.31 -18.12
N PRO A 161 -2.61 -3.99 -18.25
CA PRO A 161 -3.61 -4.98 -18.62
C PRO A 161 -3.32 -5.64 -19.98
N LYS A 162 -2.59 -4.98 -20.88
CA LYS A 162 -2.18 -5.58 -22.16
C LYS A 162 -1.14 -6.69 -22.01
N LYS A 163 -0.43 -6.73 -20.88
CA LYS A 163 0.56 -7.76 -20.53
C LYS A 163 -0.03 -8.87 -19.67
N GLY A 164 -1.28 -8.73 -19.22
CA GLY A 164 -1.96 -9.68 -18.32
C GLY A 164 -1.93 -11.12 -18.83
N ASP A 165 -2.29 -11.34 -20.09
CA ASP A 165 -2.30 -12.69 -20.70
C ASP A 165 -0.92 -13.34 -20.68
N LEU A 166 0.14 -12.57 -20.95
CA LEU A 166 1.52 -13.06 -20.95
C LEU A 166 1.99 -13.39 -19.53
N ILE A 167 1.68 -12.52 -18.56
CA ILE A 167 1.98 -12.74 -17.15
C ILE A 167 1.28 -13.99 -16.63
N GLN A 168 0.01 -14.18 -16.98
CA GLN A 168 -0.76 -15.37 -16.60
C GLN A 168 -0.17 -16.64 -17.22
N LYS A 169 0.23 -16.61 -18.50
CA LYS A 169 0.92 -17.73 -19.17
C LYS A 169 2.24 -18.08 -18.48
N ILE A 170 3.02 -17.07 -18.07
CA ILE A 170 4.25 -17.27 -17.29
C ILE A 170 3.94 -17.99 -15.97
N GLY A 171 2.96 -17.50 -15.21
CA GLY A 171 2.55 -18.10 -13.94
C GLY A 171 2.09 -19.55 -14.10
N LYS A 172 1.25 -19.83 -15.11
CA LYS A 172 0.80 -21.19 -15.44
C LYS A 172 1.96 -22.11 -15.79
N SER A 173 2.87 -21.65 -16.64
CA SER A 173 4.05 -22.42 -17.05
C SER A 173 4.95 -22.77 -15.87
N CYS A 174 5.14 -21.86 -14.92
CA CYS A 174 5.89 -22.14 -13.69
C CYS A 174 5.22 -23.19 -12.79
N GLY A 175 3.88 -23.17 -12.70
CA GLY A 175 3.12 -24.22 -12.02
C GLY A 175 3.26 -25.59 -12.70
N GLU A 176 3.19 -25.63 -14.02
CA GLU A 176 3.39 -26.86 -14.80
C GLU A 176 4.81 -27.42 -14.67
N GLU A 177 5.84 -26.56 -14.66
CA GLU A 177 7.22 -26.98 -14.41
C GLU A 177 7.41 -27.58 -13.02
N LEU A 178 6.76 -27.00 -12.00
CA LEU A 178 6.81 -27.55 -10.65
C LEU A 178 6.15 -28.95 -10.61
N MET A 179 5.00 -29.13 -11.25
CA MET A 179 4.31 -30.42 -11.30
C MET A 179 5.10 -31.50 -12.03
N LYS A 180 5.94 -31.14 -13.01
CA LYS A 180 6.84 -32.07 -13.70
C LYS A 180 8.08 -32.46 -12.89
N ARG A 181 8.40 -31.71 -11.82
CA ARG A 181 9.53 -31.99 -10.92
C ARG A 181 9.15 -32.84 -9.71
N LYS A 182 7.86 -33.09 -9.51
CA LYS A 182 7.32 -34.05 -8.54
C LYS A 182 7.26 -35.44 -9.16
#